data_AF-A0A9P8GRX4-F1
#
_entry.id   AF-A0A9P8GRX4-F1
#
_cell.length_a   1.000
_cell.length_b   1.000
_cell.length_c   1.000
_cell.angle_alpha   90.00
_cell.angle_beta   90.00
_cell.angle_gamma   90.00
#
_symmetry.space_group_name_H-M   'P 1'
#
loop_
_entity.id
_entity.type
_entity.pdbx_description
1 polymer ?
#
loop_
_entity_poly.entity_id
_entity_poly.type
_entity_poly.pdbx_seq_one_letter_code
_entity_poly.pdbx_strand_id
1 'polypeptide(L)'
;MSFQKVELYGGAMTVDLPSNFADVSQIRQVPDNQEVYLDKDGLSSIVFDILERVDKPDLDASKYHLEDVVEDDMNATKLWTSNSAVLSELPPQTPAYTLFATHTASPDAISRGKAPDFTGILLTLIRLEAQQTDLVICVNVPHVDGEYNKDDVDPSAGKQGTMLDAATAFRDRILQTFEIKDWDLFVQE
;
A
#
# COMPACT_ATOMS: atom_id res chain seq x y z
N MET A 1 -11.07 -4.46 -15.63
CA MET A 1 -10.51 -5.12 -14.44
C MET A 1 -11.68 -5.61 -13.60
N SER A 2 -11.68 -6.88 -13.19
CA SER A 2 -12.66 -7.39 -12.24
C SER A 2 -12.08 -7.33 -10.83
N PHE A 3 -12.95 -7.15 -9.85
CA PHE A 3 -12.61 -7.18 -8.44
C PHE A 3 -13.39 -8.31 -7.75
N GLN A 4 -12.81 -8.84 -6.68
CA GLN A 4 -13.44 -9.83 -5.82
C GLN A 4 -13.35 -9.37 -4.37
N LYS A 5 -14.38 -9.65 -3.59
CA LYS A 5 -14.36 -9.41 -2.15
C LYS A 5 -13.43 -10.41 -1.49
N VAL A 6 -12.54 -9.91 -0.63
CA VAL A 6 -11.66 -10.72 0.20
C VAL A 6 -11.94 -10.44 1.68
N GLU A 7 -11.72 -11.46 2.48
CA GLU A 7 -11.74 -11.38 3.94
C GLU A 7 -10.29 -11.26 4.42
N LEU A 8 -10.04 -10.32 5.33
CA LEU A 8 -8.74 -10.09 5.94
C LEU A 8 -8.83 -10.48 7.42
N TYR A 9 -7.76 -11.03 7.98
CA TYR A 9 -7.65 -11.35 9.42
C TYR A 9 -8.81 -12.21 9.91
N GLY A 10 -9.09 -13.31 9.20
CA GLY A 10 -10.17 -14.23 9.55
C GLY A 10 -11.58 -13.65 9.39
N GLY A 11 -11.74 -12.60 8.57
CA GLY A 11 -13.03 -11.98 8.26
C GLY A 11 -13.38 -10.76 9.13
N ALA A 12 -12.47 -10.36 10.03
CA ALA A 12 -12.63 -9.15 10.83
C ALA A 12 -12.67 -7.87 9.98
N MET A 13 -12.05 -7.90 8.81
CA MET A 13 -12.14 -6.83 7.81
C MET A 13 -12.42 -7.40 6.43
N THR A 14 -13.05 -6.61 5.55
CA THR A 14 -13.30 -7.00 4.16
C THR A 14 -12.94 -5.88 3.20
N VAL A 15 -12.51 -6.22 1.99
CA VAL A 15 -12.17 -5.25 0.94
C VAL A 15 -12.31 -5.90 -0.44
N ASP A 16 -12.50 -5.11 -1.49
CA ASP A 16 -12.45 -5.62 -2.86
C ASP A 16 -11.05 -5.46 -3.46
N LEU A 17 -10.44 -6.58 -3.87
CA LEU A 17 -9.14 -6.61 -4.54
C LEU A 17 -9.26 -7.09 -5.99
N PRO A 18 -8.30 -6.76 -6.88
CA PRO A 18 -8.31 -7.26 -8.24
C PRO A 18 -8.33 -8.79 -8.27
N SER A 19 -9.16 -9.39 -9.11
CA SER A 19 -9.40 -10.85 -9.09
C SER A 19 -8.16 -11.70 -9.43
N ASN A 20 -7.15 -11.09 -10.07
CA ASN A 20 -5.88 -11.72 -10.41
C ASN A 20 -4.90 -11.78 -9.23
N PHE A 21 -5.15 -11.10 -8.11
CA PHE A 21 -4.26 -11.13 -6.96
C PHE A 21 -4.44 -12.43 -6.16
N ALA A 22 -3.34 -12.98 -5.66
CA ALA A 22 -3.28 -14.18 -4.84
C ALA A 22 -2.79 -13.87 -3.44
N ASP A 23 -3.43 -14.46 -2.43
CA ASP A 23 -2.96 -14.44 -1.05
C ASP A 23 -1.67 -15.27 -0.91
N VAL A 24 -0.64 -14.64 -0.34
CA VAL A 24 0.70 -15.20 -0.14
C VAL A 24 0.75 -16.15 1.06
N SER A 25 -0.17 -16.05 2.02
CA SER A 25 -0.21 -16.91 3.21
C SER A 25 -0.36 -18.40 2.84
N GLN A 26 -0.93 -18.67 1.65
CA GLN A 26 -1.12 -20.01 1.10
C GLN A 26 0.19 -20.72 0.71
N ILE A 27 1.28 -19.96 0.52
CA ILE A 27 2.56 -20.47 0.04
C ILE A 27 3.71 -20.27 1.03
N ARG A 28 3.61 -19.27 1.91
CA ARG A 28 4.60 -19.01 2.97
C ARG A 28 3.92 -18.37 4.17
N GLN A 29 4.53 -18.51 5.33
CA GLN A 29 4.08 -17.78 6.52
C GLN A 29 4.30 -16.27 6.33
N VAL A 30 3.30 -15.49 6.71
CA VAL A 30 3.30 -14.03 6.80
C VAL A 30 3.07 -13.69 8.28
N PRO A 31 3.61 -12.57 8.82
CA PRO A 31 3.31 -12.14 10.18
C PRO A 31 1.80 -12.05 10.44
N ASP A 32 1.36 -12.37 11.66
CA ASP A 32 -0.07 -12.45 12.02
C ASP A 32 -0.81 -11.10 11.85
N ASN A 33 -0.07 -10.00 11.95
CA ASN A 33 -0.60 -8.64 11.79
C ASN A 33 -0.53 -8.14 10.34
N GLN A 34 -0.16 -9.00 9.38
CA GLN A 34 0.01 -8.64 7.98
C GLN A 34 -0.72 -9.60 7.03
N GLU A 35 -1.33 -9.05 5.99
CA GLU A 35 -1.92 -9.80 4.87
C GLU A 35 -1.27 -9.33 3.57
N VAL A 36 -0.75 -10.27 2.76
CA VAL A 36 0.01 -9.94 1.53
C VAL A 36 -0.63 -10.59 0.32
N TYR A 37 -0.91 -9.78 -0.69
CA TYR A 37 -1.46 -10.20 -1.96
C TYR A 37 -0.50 -9.86 -3.11
N LEU A 38 -0.28 -10.80 -4.03
CA LEU A 38 0.58 -10.62 -5.20
C LEU A 38 -0.21 -10.73 -6.49
N ASP A 39 0.11 -9.87 -7.45
CA ASP A 39 -0.36 -10.03 -8.83
C ASP A 39 0.22 -11.32 -9.42
N LYS A 40 -0.64 -12.20 -9.96
CA LYS A 40 -0.20 -13.45 -10.62
C LYS A 40 0.47 -13.20 -11.97
N ASP A 41 0.09 -12.13 -12.65
CA ASP A 41 0.49 -11.82 -14.03
C ASP A 41 1.51 -10.68 -14.08
N GLY A 42 1.82 -10.06 -12.94
CA GLY A 42 2.73 -8.93 -12.81
C GLY A 42 3.62 -9.06 -11.58
N LEU A 43 4.22 -7.94 -11.19
CA LEU A 43 5.13 -7.87 -10.05
C LEU A 43 4.57 -7.04 -8.88
N SER A 44 3.35 -6.50 -9.05
CA SER A 44 2.73 -5.63 -8.05
C SER A 44 2.27 -6.42 -6.83
N SER A 45 2.30 -5.77 -5.67
CA SER A 45 1.80 -6.32 -4.41
C SER A 45 0.86 -5.37 -3.69
N ILE A 46 -0.06 -5.91 -2.91
CA ILE A 46 -0.90 -5.17 -1.97
C ILE A 46 -0.65 -5.77 -0.60
N VAL A 47 -0.22 -4.93 0.33
CA VAL A 47 0.06 -5.31 1.72
C VAL A 47 -0.90 -4.56 2.63
N PHE A 48 -1.51 -5.27 3.56
CA PHE A 48 -2.27 -4.70 4.67
C PHE A 48 -1.51 -5.02 5.95
N ASP A 49 -1.31 -4.02 6.80
CA ASP A 49 -0.58 -4.15 8.06
C ASP A 49 -1.35 -3.48 9.20
N ILE A 50 -1.46 -4.18 10.33
CA ILE A 50 -2.02 -3.65 11.57
C ILE A 50 -0.84 -3.28 12.48
N LEU A 51 -0.67 -1.98 12.71
CA LEU A 51 0.43 -1.42 13.49
C LEU A 51 -0.08 -0.64 14.70
N GLU A 52 0.80 -0.49 15.70
CA GLU A 52 0.55 0.43 16.81
C GLU A 52 0.51 1.87 16.29
N ARG A 53 -0.43 2.67 16.82
CA ARG A 53 -0.54 4.07 16.45
C ARG A 53 0.71 4.83 16.88
N VAL A 54 1.35 5.49 15.93
CA VAL A 54 2.52 6.31 16.24
C VAL A 54 2.11 7.65 16.84
N ASP A 55 2.84 8.09 17.88
CA ASP A 55 2.65 9.41 18.49
C ASP A 55 3.28 10.51 17.61
N LYS A 56 2.65 10.74 16.45
CA LYS A 56 3.02 11.75 15.46
C LYS A 56 1.79 12.42 14.87
N PRO A 57 1.92 13.68 14.43
CA PRO A 57 0.92 14.31 13.56
C PRO A 57 0.70 13.49 12.29
N ASP A 58 -0.48 13.59 11.70
CA ASP A 58 -0.95 12.72 10.62
C ASP A 58 0.01 12.56 9.43
N LEU A 59 0.55 13.67 8.91
CA LEU A 59 1.50 13.65 7.80
C LEU A 59 2.82 12.99 8.20
N ASP A 60 3.29 13.25 9.41
CA ASP A 60 4.55 12.69 9.91
C ASP A 60 4.40 11.21 10.28
N ALA A 61 3.22 10.79 10.72
CA ALA A 61 2.86 9.38 10.88
C ALA A 61 2.88 8.65 9.53
N SER A 62 2.30 9.25 8.48
CA SER A 62 2.30 8.66 7.14
C SER A 62 3.71 8.50 6.57
N LYS A 63 4.60 9.47 6.82
CA LYS A 63 6.02 9.39 6.43
C LYS A 63 6.79 8.36 7.24
N TYR A 64 6.56 8.31 8.54
CA TYR A 64 7.16 7.29 9.42
C TYR A 64 6.81 5.88 8.93
N HIS A 65 5.54 5.61 8.63
CA HIS A 65 5.14 4.31 8.09
C HIS A 65 5.72 4.05 6.69
N LEU A 66 5.91 5.09 5.87
CA LEU A 66 6.60 4.95 4.58
C LEU A 66 8.08 4.58 4.77
N GLU A 67 8.76 5.10 5.80
CA GLU A 67 10.16 4.77 6.13
C GLU A 67 10.32 3.29 6.43
N ASP A 68 9.43 2.73 7.24
CA ASP A 68 9.41 1.31 7.59
C ASP A 68 9.16 0.42 6.35
N VAL A 69 8.37 0.88 5.38
CA VAL A 69 8.09 0.15 4.13
C VAL A 69 9.31 0.08 3.20
N VAL A 70 10.21 1.06 3.24
CA VAL A 70 11.35 1.18 2.27
C VAL A 70 12.70 0.71 2.82
N GLU A 71 12.72 0.00 3.96
CA GLU A 71 13.89 -0.67 4.54
C GLU A 71 15.17 0.22 4.57
N ASP A 72 15.06 1.39 5.21
CA ASP A 72 16.17 2.26 5.67
C ASP A 72 16.97 3.13 4.66
N ASP A 73 16.72 3.11 3.33
CA ASP A 73 17.27 4.15 2.43
C ASP A 73 16.23 5.20 2.03
N MET A 74 15.88 6.04 3.01
CA MET A 74 15.08 7.25 2.78
C MET A 74 15.67 8.17 1.71
N ASN A 75 17.00 8.23 1.55
CA ASN A 75 17.60 9.13 0.56
C ASN A 75 17.29 8.69 -0.87
N ALA A 76 16.97 7.41 -1.05
CA ALA A 76 16.52 6.84 -2.30
C ALA A 76 14.99 6.89 -2.49
N THR A 77 14.27 7.49 -1.55
CA THR A 77 12.81 7.60 -1.56
C THR A 77 12.37 9.03 -1.85
N LYS A 78 11.52 9.20 -2.86
CA LYS A 78 10.96 10.50 -3.25
C LYS A 78 9.45 10.50 -3.06
N LEU A 79 8.97 11.38 -2.20
CA LEU A 79 7.54 11.65 -2.01
C LEU A 79 7.04 12.61 -3.10
N TRP A 80 5.96 12.23 -3.77
CA TRP A 80 5.37 13.01 -4.86
C TRP A 80 4.09 13.71 -4.44
N THR A 81 3.17 12.99 -3.79
CA THR A 81 1.90 13.56 -3.32
C THR A 81 1.53 13.03 -1.94
N SER A 82 0.77 13.85 -1.21
CA SER A 82 0.18 13.52 0.08
C SER A 82 -1.17 14.20 0.18
N ASN A 83 -2.22 13.44 0.48
CA ASN A 83 -3.59 13.94 0.57
C ASN A 83 -4.32 13.30 1.75
N SER A 84 -5.33 13.99 2.28
CA SER A 84 -6.36 13.34 3.10
C SER A 84 -7.22 12.43 2.22
N ALA A 85 -7.72 11.35 2.81
CA ALA A 85 -8.57 10.37 2.15
C ALA A 85 -9.84 10.14 2.97
N VAL A 86 -10.86 9.59 2.30
CA VAL A 86 -12.11 9.17 2.92
C VAL A 86 -12.37 7.74 2.51
N LEU A 87 -12.69 6.90 3.49
CA LEU A 87 -13.12 5.53 3.24
C LEU A 87 -14.64 5.45 3.30
N SER A 88 -15.25 4.85 2.29
CA SER A 88 -16.70 4.90 2.10
C SER A 88 -17.48 4.09 3.14
N GLU A 89 -16.88 2.99 3.61
CA GLU A 89 -17.51 2.07 4.57
C GLU A 89 -17.03 2.31 6.02
N LEU A 90 -16.20 3.34 6.26
CA LEU A 90 -15.79 3.75 7.61
C LEU A 90 -16.51 5.02 8.05
N PRO A 91 -16.58 5.30 9.37
CA PRO A 91 -17.11 6.56 9.86
C PRO A 91 -16.42 7.77 9.19
N PRO A 92 -17.16 8.79 8.74
CA PRO A 92 -16.58 9.93 8.01
C PRO A 92 -15.51 10.71 8.78
N GLN A 93 -15.51 10.61 10.11
CA GLN A 93 -14.53 11.24 11.00
C GLN A 93 -13.24 10.42 11.18
N THR A 94 -13.16 9.18 10.65
CA THR A 94 -11.95 8.37 10.75
C THR A 94 -10.81 9.01 9.95
N PRO A 95 -9.72 9.46 10.59
CA PRO A 95 -8.63 10.10 9.88
C PRO A 95 -7.95 9.12 8.93
N ALA A 96 -7.83 9.50 7.66
CA ALA A 96 -7.13 8.71 6.67
C ALA A 96 -6.34 9.58 5.70
N TYR A 97 -5.22 9.04 5.22
CA TYR A 97 -4.25 9.75 4.41
C TYR A 97 -3.70 8.84 3.31
N THR A 98 -3.41 9.40 2.15
CA THR A 98 -2.75 8.69 1.05
C THR A 98 -1.47 9.39 0.65
N LEU A 99 -0.41 8.62 0.43
CA LEU A 99 0.85 9.07 -0.12
C LEU A 99 1.12 8.36 -1.45
N PHE A 100 1.80 9.06 -2.36
CA PHE A 100 2.47 8.43 -3.49
C PHE A 100 3.96 8.76 -3.42
N ALA A 101 4.78 7.71 -3.38
CA ALA A 101 6.24 7.80 -3.37
C ALA A 101 6.85 6.86 -4.41
N THR A 102 8.11 7.11 -4.75
CA THR A 102 8.94 6.16 -5.49
C THR A 102 10.19 5.86 -4.70
N HIS A 103 10.56 4.59 -4.61
CA HIS A 103 11.82 4.13 -4.03
C HIS A 103 12.72 3.56 -5.12
N THR A 104 13.96 4.03 -5.21
CA THR A 104 14.96 3.53 -6.16
C THR A 104 15.96 2.66 -5.41
N ALA A 105 16.08 1.38 -5.79
CA ALA A 105 17.08 0.51 -5.20
C ALA A 105 18.51 0.97 -5.54
N SER A 106 19.52 0.45 -4.84
CA SER A 106 20.91 0.80 -5.13
C SER A 106 21.29 0.50 -6.60
N PRO A 107 22.12 1.34 -7.26
CA PRO A 107 22.57 1.11 -8.64
C PRO A 107 23.21 -0.27 -8.85
N ASP A 108 23.87 -0.78 -7.81
CA ASP A 108 24.50 -2.09 -7.76
C ASP A 108 23.51 -3.27 -7.77
N ALA A 109 22.32 -3.09 -7.18
CA ALA A 109 21.25 -4.08 -7.20
C ALA A 109 20.52 -4.07 -8.55
N ILE A 110 20.26 -2.86 -9.09
CA ILE A 110 19.63 -2.64 -10.40
C ILE A 110 20.50 -3.23 -11.52
N SER A 111 21.79 -2.86 -11.58
CA SER A 111 22.71 -3.33 -12.63
C SER A 111 22.94 -4.85 -12.63
N ARG A 112 22.70 -5.51 -11.49
CA ARG A 112 22.76 -6.97 -11.36
C ARG A 112 21.41 -7.67 -11.60
N GLY A 113 20.37 -6.92 -11.96
CA GLY A 113 19.02 -7.45 -12.18
C GLY A 113 18.38 -8.04 -10.92
N LYS A 114 18.82 -7.58 -9.74
CA LYS A 114 18.31 -8.05 -8.43
C LYS A 114 17.22 -7.15 -7.86
N ALA A 115 16.96 -6.00 -8.49
CA ALA A 115 15.98 -5.02 -8.06
C ALA A 115 15.36 -4.31 -9.28
N PRO A 116 14.13 -3.77 -9.15
CA PRO A 116 13.54 -2.92 -10.17
C PRO A 116 14.29 -1.60 -10.31
N ASP A 117 14.11 -0.91 -11.45
CA ASP A 117 14.62 0.45 -11.68
C ASP A 117 14.10 1.41 -10.61
N PHE A 118 12.82 1.26 -10.26
CA PHE A 118 12.21 1.85 -9.07
C PHE A 118 10.94 1.10 -8.69
N THR A 119 10.45 1.31 -7.47
CA THR A 119 9.15 0.84 -7.01
C THR A 119 8.28 2.05 -6.72
N GLY A 120 7.13 2.17 -7.38
CA GLY A 120 6.09 3.10 -6.99
C GLY A 120 5.32 2.54 -5.79
N ILE A 121 5.08 3.38 -4.78
CA ILE A 121 4.45 2.99 -3.52
C ILE A 121 3.25 3.92 -3.32
N LEU A 122 2.05 3.34 -3.35
CA LEU A 122 0.82 4.03 -2.98
C LEU A 122 0.45 3.56 -1.57
N LEU A 123 0.72 4.40 -0.58
CA LEU A 123 0.42 4.13 0.82
C LEU A 123 -0.91 4.76 1.20
N THR A 124 -1.74 4.03 1.93
CA THR A 124 -2.94 4.53 2.61
C THR A 124 -2.77 4.27 4.10
N LEU A 125 -2.85 5.32 4.91
CA LEU A 125 -2.87 5.26 6.36
C LEU A 125 -4.31 5.50 6.84
N ILE A 126 -4.83 4.62 7.70
CA ILE A 126 -6.11 4.79 8.39
C ILE A 126 -5.83 4.78 9.89
N ARG A 127 -6.19 5.86 10.59
CA ARG A 127 -5.89 6.03 12.01
C ARG A 127 -7.11 5.70 12.87
N LEU A 128 -7.06 4.58 13.59
CA LEU A 128 -8.10 4.16 14.52
C LEU A 128 -7.74 4.69 15.92
N GLU A 129 -7.98 5.99 16.16
CA GLU A 129 -7.49 6.67 17.36
C GLU A 129 -8.00 6.06 18.67
N ALA A 130 -9.26 5.62 18.72
CA ALA A 130 -9.84 4.99 19.90
C ALA A 130 -9.23 3.60 20.20
N GLN A 131 -8.64 2.97 19.19
CA GLN A 131 -8.02 1.65 19.26
C GLN A 131 -6.48 1.70 19.35
N GLN A 132 -5.90 2.91 19.39
CA GLN A 132 -4.45 3.13 19.31
C GLN A 132 -3.79 2.31 18.18
N THR A 133 -4.47 2.21 17.04
CA THR A 133 -4.05 1.39 15.90
C THR A 133 -3.92 2.26 14.65
N ASP A 134 -2.83 2.06 13.90
CA ASP A 134 -2.68 2.56 12.54
C ASP A 134 -2.78 1.37 11.58
N LEU A 135 -3.72 1.43 10.64
CA LEU A 135 -3.78 0.47 9.53
C LEU A 135 -3.02 1.05 8.34
N VAL A 136 -2.04 0.31 7.85
CA VAL A 136 -1.22 0.71 6.70
C VAL A 136 -1.51 -0.21 5.54
N ILE A 137 -1.91 0.37 4.41
CA ILE A 137 -2.17 -0.37 3.17
C ILE A 137 -1.21 0.15 2.11
N CYS A 138 -0.40 -0.73 1.54
CA CYS A 138 0.60 -0.36 0.54
C CYS A 138 0.35 -1.13 -0.76
N VAL A 139 0.18 -0.39 -1.86
CA VAL A 139 0.22 -0.94 -3.22
C VAL A 139 1.60 -0.66 -3.79
N ASN A 140 2.42 -1.71 -3.92
CA ASN A 140 3.77 -1.63 -4.45
C ASN A 140 3.78 -2.00 -5.93
N VAL A 141 4.44 -1.18 -6.74
CA VAL A 141 4.47 -1.29 -8.20
C VAL A 141 5.92 -1.22 -8.68
N PRO A 142 6.64 -2.35 -8.68
CA PRO A 142 8.01 -2.39 -9.18
C PRO A 142 8.03 -2.20 -10.70
N HIS A 143 8.92 -1.33 -11.16
CA HIS A 143 9.16 -1.04 -12.57
C HIS A 143 10.52 -1.63 -12.94
N VAL A 144 10.51 -2.79 -13.59
CA VAL A 144 11.72 -3.51 -14.01
C VAL A 144 12.05 -3.15 -15.45
N ASP A 145 13.34 -2.95 -15.75
CA ASP A 145 13.78 -2.65 -17.11
C ASP A 145 13.24 -3.68 -18.13
N GLY A 146 12.64 -3.18 -19.21
CA GLY A 146 12.01 -4.00 -20.24
C GLY A 146 10.55 -4.40 -19.99
N GLU A 147 10.01 -4.20 -18.78
CA GLU A 147 8.60 -4.52 -18.45
C GLU A 147 7.67 -3.29 -18.48
N TYR A 148 8.24 -2.09 -18.59
CA TYR A 148 7.49 -0.84 -18.72
C TYR A 148 8.14 0.11 -19.73
N ASN A 149 7.33 1.02 -20.27
CA ASN A 149 7.84 2.07 -21.15
C ASN A 149 8.35 3.25 -20.30
N LYS A 150 9.67 3.48 -20.32
CA LYS A 150 10.33 4.56 -19.57
C LYS A 150 9.82 5.94 -19.98
N ASP A 151 9.50 6.12 -21.26
CA ASP A 151 8.97 7.40 -21.75
C ASP A 151 7.57 7.67 -21.19
N ASP A 152 6.86 6.65 -20.71
CA ASP A 152 5.52 6.76 -20.15
C ASP A 152 5.47 7.06 -18.65
N VAL A 153 6.63 7.17 -18.00
CA VAL A 153 6.71 7.43 -16.56
C VAL A 153 7.60 8.64 -16.29
N ASP A 154 6.95 9.75 -15.98
CA ASP A 154 7.54 10.94 -15.37
C ASP A 154 6.63 11.42 -14.23
N PRO A 155 6.83 10.91 -13.01
CA PRO A 155 6.02 11.31 -11.86
C PRO A 155 6.10 12.81 -11.54
N SER A 156 7.18 13.50 -11.96
CA SER A 156 7.34 14.94 -11.74
C SER A 156 6.45 15.78 -12.65
N ALA A 157 6.13 15.26 -13.83
CA ALA A 157 5.16 15.83 -14.75
C ALA A 157 3.73 15.25 -14.55
N GLY A 158 3.53 14.41 -13.53
CA GLY A 158 2.26 13.72 -13.29
C GLY A 158 1.97 12.60 -14.31
N LYS A 159 2.96 12.19 -15.11
CA LYS A 159 2.86 11.08 -16.06
C LYS A 159 3.23 9.80 -15.33
N GLN A 160 2.25 8.99 -14.93
CA GLN A 160 2.51 7.83 -14.06
C GLN A 160 2.60 6.51 -14.85
N GLY A 161 2.07 6.46 -16.07
CA GLY A 161 2.11 5.27 -16.90
C GLY A 161 1.10 4.19 -16.45
N THR A 162 0.90 3.18 -17.30
CA THR A 162 -0.22 2.24 -17.17
C THR A 162 -0.20 1.43 -15.89
N MET A 163 0.98 1.06 -15.38
CA MET A 163 1.12 0.26 -14.15
C MET A 163 0.70 1.06 -12.92
N LEU A 164 1.13 2.32 -12.81
CA LEU A 164 0.73 3.19 -11.69
C LEU A 164 -0.71 3.70 -11.81
N ASP A 165 -1.23 3.86 -13.03
CA ASP A 165 -2.65 4.16 -13.26
C ASP A 165 -3.52 3.00 -12.76
N ALA A 166 -3.14 1.76 -13.06
CA ALA A 166 -3.82 0.57 -12.55
C ALA A 166 -3.74 0.48 -11.01
N ALA A 167 -2.56 0.73 -10.43
CA ALA A 167 -2.39 0.75 -8.98
C ALA A 167 -3.22 1.84 -8.29
N THR A 168 -3.34 3.01 -8.92
CA THR A 168 -4.25 4.08 -8.47
C THR A 168 -5.69 3.60 -8.46
N ALA A 169 -6.15 2.88 -9.49
CA ALA A 169 -7.48 2.28 -9.51
C ALA A 169 -7.67 1.22 -8.41
N PHE A 170 -6.62 0.46 -8.05
CA PHE A 170 -6.65 -0.48 -6.93
C PHE A 170 -6.84 0.24 -5.60
N ARG A 171 -6.01 1.26 -5.33
CA ARG A 171 -6.13 2.10 -4.13
C ARG A 171 -7.52 2.72 -4.03
N ASP A 172 -8.04 3.27 -5.12
CA ASP A 172 -9.36 3.91 -5.12
C ASP A 172 -10.48 2.89 -4.84
N ARG A 173 -10.35 1.65 -5.35
CA ARG A 173 -11.29 0.58 -5.01
C ARG A 173 -11.20 0.18 -3.54
N ILE A 174 -9.99 0.11 -2.98
CA ILE A 174 -9.77 -0.16 -1.54
C ILE A 174 -10.46 0.92 -0.70
N LEU A 175 -10.25 2.21 -1.00
CA LEU A 175 -10.91 3.32 -0.29
C LEU A 175 -12.45 3.24 -0.37
N GLN A 176 -13.00 2.69 -1.45
CA GLN A 176 -14.44 2.53 -1.62
C GLN A 176 -15.04 1.33 -0.87
N THR A 177 -14.25 0.30 -0.56
CA THR A 177 -14.81 -1.02 -0.17
C THR A 177 -14.22 -1.60 1.09
N PHE A 178 -13.13 -1.03 1.61
CA PHE A 178 -12.52 -1.45 2.84
C PHE A 178 -13.45 -1.16 4.02
N GLU A 179 -13.82 -2.21 4.74
CA GLU A 179 -14.80 -2.20 5.80
C GLU A 179 -14.29 -3.02 7.01
N ILE A 180 -14.43 -2.47 8.21
CA ILE A 180 -14.16 -3.17 9.47
C ILE A 180 -15.47 -3.82 9.94
N LYS A 181 -15.49 -5.16 9.99
CA LYS A 181 -16.64 -5.96 10.42
C LYS A 181 -16.60 -6.28 11.91
N ASP A 182 -15.41 -6.53 12.44
CA ASP A 182 -15.19 -6.90 13.83
C ASP A 182 -14.19 -5.93 14.46
N TRP A 183 -14.69 -5.09 15.37
CA TRP A 183 -13.89 -4.11 16.10
C TRP A 183 -13.23 -4.71 17.34
N ASP A 184 -13.59 -5.93 17.75
CA ASP A 184 -12.96 -6.63 18.87
C ASP A 184 -11.58 -7.19 18.49
N LEU A 185 -11.23 -7.15 17.19
CA LEU A 185 -9.87 -7.42 16.71
C LEU A 185 -8.85 -6.45 17.32
N PHE A 186 -9.25 -5.21 17.56
CA PHE A 186 -8.36 -4.16 18.07
C PHE A 186 -8.47 -4.07 19.59
N VAL A 187 -7.35 -3.74 20.24
CA VAL A 187 -7.36 -3.46 21.68
C VAL A 187 -8.18 -2.20 21.92
N GLN A 188 -9.25 -2.31 22.70
CA GLN A 188 -10.04 -1.18 23.18
C GLN A 188 -9.48 -0.77 24.54
N GLU A 189 -9.10 0.51 24.71
CA GLU A 189 -8.83 1.09 26.03
C GLU A 189 -10.10 1.49 26.77
#